data_AF-A0A328AUU0-F1
#
_entry.id   AF-A0A328AUU0-F1
#
_cell.length_a   1.000
_cell.length_b   1.000
_cell.length_c   1.000
_cell.angle_alpha   90.00
_cell.angle_beta   90.00
_cell.angle_gamma   90.00
#
_symmetry.space_group_name_H-M   'P 1'
#
loop_
_entity.id
_entity.type
_entity.pdbx_description
1 polymer ?
#
loop_
_entity_poly.entity_id
_entity_poly.type
_entity_poly.pdbx_seq_one_letter_code
_entity_poly.pdbx_strand_id
1 'polypeptide(L)' 'MAAALIAAPASAESIRIPLAGKTPHQVNVEVYKAANKLCREMNAGASFPIDAQHVCVMNTVHATMAQLKAPMKVAER' A
#
# COMPACT_ATOMS: atom_id res chain seq x y z
N MET A 1 28.84 18.06 -9.50
CA MET A 1 28.49 16.66 -9.77
C MET A 1 27.24 16.32 -8.98
N ALA A 2 26.11 16.10 -9.64
CA ALA A 2 24.86 15.71 -8.99
C ALA A 2 24.74 14.18 -9.05
N ALA A 3 24.84 13.52 -7.88
CA ALA A 3 24.59 12.09 -7.77
C ALA A 3 23.07 11.88 -7.75
N ALA A 4 22.52 11.36 -8.85
CA ALA A 4 21.17 10.82 -8.85
C ALA A 4 21.20 9.54 -8.01
N LEU A 5 20.84 9.66 -6.74
CA LEU A 5 20.46 8.52 -5.92
C LEU A 5 19.18 7.95 -6.55
N ILE A 6 19.34 6.97 -7.44
CA ILE A 6 18.25 6.10 -7.83
C ILE A 6 17.94 5.30 -6.56
N ALA A 7 17.06 5.85 -5.73
CA ALA A 7 16.40 5.08 -4.70
C ALA A 7 15.56 4.02 -5.44
N ALA A 8 16.19 2.89 -5.75
CA ALA A 8 15.45 1.69 -6.07
C ALA A 8 14.38 1.54 -4.98
N PRO A 9 13.10 1.28 -5.31
CA PRO A 9 12.08 1.12 -4.30
C PRO A 9 12.58 0.01 -3.38
N ALA A 10 12.99 0.39 -2.17
CA ALA A 10 13.68 -0.47 -1.23
C ALA A 10 12.80 -1.69 -1.03
N SER A 11 13.19 -2.83 -1.64
CA SER A 11 12.46 -4.10 -1.69
C SER A 11 11.03 -3.98 -1.19
N ALA A 12 10.17 -3.29 -1.94
CA ALA A 12 8.83 -3.00 -1.47
C ALA A 12 8.09 -4.34 -1.40
N GLU A 13 7.88 -4.85 -0.18
CA GLU A 13 7.23 -6.13 0.03
C GLU A 13 5.82 -6.05 -0.58
N SER A 14 5.63 -6.70 -1.73
CA SER A 14 4.39 -6.58 -2.49
C SER A 14 3.36 -7.56 -1.95
N ILE A 15 2.25 -7.04 -1.43
CA ILE A 15 1.12 -7.87 -1.00
C ILE A 15 0.18 -8.08 -2.18
N ARG A 16 0.05 -9.34 -2.63
CA ARG A 16 -0.87 -9.72 -3.71
C ARG A 16 -2.21 -10.17 -3.12
N ILE A 17 -3.31 -9.56 -3.56
CA ILE A 17 -4.65 -9.89 -3.11
C ILE A 17 -5.41 -10.54 -4.26
N PRO A 18 -5.79 -11.83 -4.18
CA PRO A 18 -6.62 -12.45 -5.19
C PRO A 18 -8.01 -11.81 -5.14
N LEU A 19 -8.51 -11.34 -6.29
CA LEU A 19 -9.82 -10.69 -6.41
C LEU A 19 -10.92 -11.63 -6.95
N ALA A 20 -10.53 -12.77 -7.53
CA ALA A 20 -11.46 -13.71 -8.15
C ALA A 20 -12.52 -14.20 -7.16
N GLY A 21 -13.80 -14.10 -7.54
CA GLY A 21 -14.94 -14.53 -6.72
C GLY A 21 -15.22 -13.65 -5.49
N LYS A 22 -14.46 -12.57 -5.26
CA LYS A 22 -14.67 -11.69 -4.10
C LYS A 22 -15.71 -10.61 -4.41
N THR A 23 -16.57 -10.33 -3.44
CA THR A 23 -17.47 -9.17 -3.51
C THR A 23 -16.70 -7.87 -3.28
N PRO A 24 -17.21 -6.71 -3.71
CA PRO A 24 -16.55 -5.42 -3.45
C PRO A 24 -16.27 -5.17 -1.96
N HIS A 25 -17.17 -5.62 -1.08
CA HIS A 25 -16.96 -5.56 0.36
C HIS A 25 -15.78 -6.43 0.80
N GLN A 26 -15.68 -7.67 0.32
CA GLN A 26 -14.56 -8.56 0.64
C GLN A 26 -13.22 -8.00 0.13
N VAL A 27 -13.20 -7.37 -1.04
CA VAL A 27 -12.01 -6.68 -1.55
C VAL A 27 -11.58 -5.55 -0.62
N ASN A 28 -12.53 -4.75 -0.11
CA ASN A 28 -12.22 -3.68 0.86
C ASN A 28 -11.60 -4.21 2.15
N VAL A 29 -12.16 -5.28 2.72
CA VAL A 29 -11.63 -5.91 3.93
C VAL A 29 -10.20 -6.43 3.70
N GLU A 30 -9.97 -7.08 2.57
CA GLU A 30 -8.66 -7.66 2.24
C GLU A 30 -7.59 -6.60 1.98
N VAL A 31 -7.97 -5.51 1.29
CA VAL A 31 -7.08 -4.36 1.08
C VAL A 31 -6.74 -3.67 2.40
N TYR A 32 -7.73 -3.49 3.29
CA TYR A 32 -7.49 -2.95 4.62
C TYR A 32 -6.53 -3.83 5.43
N LYS A 33 -6.72 -5.15 5.42
CA LYS A 33 -5.86 -6.11 6.11
C LYS A 33 -4.43 -6.08 5.57
N ALA A 34 -4.26 -6.03 4.25
CA ALA A 34 -2.95 -5.90 3.60
C ALA A 34 -2.27 -4.58 3.99
N ALA A 35 -2.98 -3.46 3.88
CA ALA A 35 -2.47 -2.15 4.26
C ALA A 35 -2.06 -2.10 5.73
N ASN A 36 -2.85 -2.72 6.62
CA ASN A 36 -2.52 -2.78 8.05
C ASN A 36 -1.20 -3.51 8.32
N LYS A 37 -0.99 -4.67 7.68
CA LYS A 37 0.29 -5.42 7.79
C LYS A 37 1.47 -4.58 7.30
N LEU A 38 1.35 -4.04 6.07
CA LEU A 38 2.39 -3.23 5.46
C LEU A 38 2.76 -2.02 6.32
N CYS A 39 1.75 -1.25 6.75
CA CYS A 39 1.97 -0.05 7.54
C CYS A 39 2.49 -0.35 8.95
N ARG A 40 2.15 -1.50 9.52
CA ARG A 40 2.73 -1.95 10.80
C ARG A 40 4.22 -2.25 10.65
N GLU A 41 4.61 -2.94 9.58
CA GLU A 41 6.02 -3.27 9.30
C GLU A 41 6.82 -2.00 8.97
N MET A 42 6.26 -1.09 8.16
CA MET A 42 6.90 0.17 7.79
C MET A 42 7.11 1.12 8.98
N ASN A 43 6.21 1.11 9.97
CA ASN A 43 6.31 1.96 11.15
C ASN A 43 6.89 1.24 12.38
N ALA A 44 7.44 0.03 12.20
CA ALA A 44 8.12 -0.68 13.27
C ALA A 44 9.34 0.14 13.74
N GLY A 45 9.32 0.58 15.00
CA GLY A 45 10.39 1.41 15.57
C GLY A 45 10.21 2.93 15.40
N ALA A 46 9.08 3.39 14.86
CA ALA A 46 8.75 4.82 14.83
C ALA A 46 8.45 5.36 16.25
N SER A 47 8.72 6.65 16.49
CA SER A 47 8.44 7.30 17.78
C SER A 47 6.93 7.42 18.09
N PHE A 48 6.09 7.50 17.04
CA PHE A 48 4.63 7.55 17.14
C PHE A 48 4.00 6.53 16.20
N PRO A 49 4.10 5.23 16.53
CA PRO A 49 3.77 4.17 15.58
C PRO A 49 2.27 4.08 15.31
N ILE A 50 1.40 4.42 16.28
CA ILE A 50 -0.06 4.32 16.12
C ILE A 50 -0.60 5.37 15.14
N ASP A 51 -0.27 6.65 15.34
CA ASP A 51 -0.74 7.72 14.46
C ASP A 51 -0.18 7.57 13.05
N ALA A 52 1.12 7.25 12.94
CA ALA A 52 1.78 7.02 11.65
C ALA A 52 1.17 5.80 10.93
N GLN A 53 0.85 4.73 11.65
CA GLN A 53 0.18 3.56 11.08
C GLN A 53 -1.24 3.92 10.61
N HIS A 54 -2.02 4.64 11.40
CA HIS A 54 -3.40 4.98 11.04
C HIS A 54 -3.47 5.79 9.74
N VAL A 55 -2.64 6.82 9.62
CA VAL A 55 -2.54 7.65 8.40
C VAL A 55 -2.06 6.82 7.22
N CYS A 56 -1.04 5.97 7.42
CA CYS A 56 -0.54 5.07 6.38
C CYS A 56 -1.63 4.12 5.85
N VAL A 57 -2.41 3.50 6.74
CA VAL A 57 -3.45 2.55 6.35
C VAL A 57 -4.53 3.24 5.54
N MET A 58 -5.04 4.39 6.01
CA MET A 58 -6.10 5.12 5.32
C MET A 58 -5.68 5.58 3.92
N ASN A 59 -4.46 6.13 3.80
CA ASN A 59 -3.93 6.58 2.51
C ASN A 59 -3.68 5.41 1.55
N THR A 60 -3.14 4.30 2.05
CA THR A 60 -2.86 3.10 1.25
C THR A 60 -4.15 2.50 0.71
N VAL A 61 -5.16 2.30 1.57
CA VAL A 61 -6.46 1.76 1.17
C VAL A 61 -7.12 2.66 0.12
N HIS A 62 -7.12 3.97 0.34
CA HIS A 62 -7.71 4.93 -0.59
C HIS A 62 -7.00 4.89 -1.95
N ALA A 63 -5.68 4.90 -1.97
CA ALA A 63 -4.88 4.82 -3.20
C ALA A 63 -5.12 3.50 -3.94
N THR A 64 -5.11 2.36 -3.25
CA THR A 64 -5.38 1.05 -3.85
C THR A 64 -6.80 0.98 -4.43
N MET A 65 -7.80 1.49 -3.71
CA MET A 65 -9.18 1.51 -4.20
C MET A 65 -9.38 2.44 -5.40
N ALA A 66 -8.67 3.57 -5.44
CA ALA A 66 -8.66 4.45 -6.60
C ALA A 66 -8.07 3.74 -7.83
N GLN A 67 -7.00 2.96 -7.65
CA GLN A 67 -6.41 2.15 -8.73
C GLN A 67 -7.31 1.02 -9.21
N LEU A 68 -8.12 0.41 -8.34
CA LEU A 68 -9.11 -0.60 -8.76
C LEU A 68 -10.25 -0.01 -9.60
N LYS A 69 -10.59 1.26 -9.38
CA LYS A 69 -11.64 1.97 -10.13
C LYS A 69 -11.13 2.62 -11.41
N ALA A 70 -9.86 3.02 -11.44
CA ALA A 70 -9.22 3.49 -12.66
C ALA A 70 -8.92 2.30 -13.58
N PRO A 71 -9.13 2.39 -14.90
CA PRO A 71 -8.57 1.40 -15.81
C PRO A 71 -7.05 1.42 -15.60
N MET A 72 -6.53 0.28 -15.16
CA MET A 72 -5.14 0.01 -14.81
C MET A 72 -4.19 0.46 -15.93
N LYS A 73 -3.81 1.74 -15.95
CA LYS A 73 -2.61 2.23 -16.63
C LYS A 73 -1.46 2.04 -15.66
N VAL A 74 -0.99 0.80 -15.53
CA VAL A 74 0.36 0.56 -15.03
C VAL A 74 1.29 1.15 -16.09
N ALA A 75 1.74 2.36 -15.85
CA ALA A 75 2.92 2.92 -16.48
C ALA A 75 4.01 2.91 -15.41
N GLU A 76 4.79 1.84 -15.39
CA GLU A 76 6.17 1.89 -14.90
C GLU A 76 6.87 3.09 -15.54
N ARG A 77 7.50 3.93 -14.72
CA ARG A 77 8.54 4.89 -15.14
C ARG A 77 9.67 4.85 -14.13
#